data_AF-A0A9D4PSE9-F1
#
_entry.id   AF-A0A9D4PSE9-F1
#
_cell.length_a   1.000
_cell.length_b   1.000
_cell.length_c   1.000
_cell.angle_alpha   90.00
_cell.angle_beta   90.00
_cell.angle_gamma   90.00
#
_symmetry.space_group_name_H-M   'P 1'
#
loop_
_entity.id
_entity.type
_entity.pdbx_description
1 polymer ?
#
loop_
_entity_poly.entity_id
_entity_poly.type
_entity_poly.pdbx_seq_one_letter_code
_entity_poly.pdbx_strand_id
1 'polypeptide(L)'
;MGNVLRSTKSSFGHVPSALASSRFTCVLCAVFQDVNVMVFIGFGFLMTFLKRYGFGAVGFTLLIAALSIHLVGAEFAAASVLISFGAVLGKTSPLQLVVMAAIEVVLFACNEHLGVGEFKAVDIGGSIFLHMFGAYFGLAVSFVLNKKEHYDHRKEGSVYHSDIFAMIGTLFLWVFWPSFNAVSAYGDARHRAVLNTFLALVACTITSYAVSALVDPKNRFTMASIYTTLE
;
A
#
# COMPACT_ATOMS: atom_id res chain seq x y z
N MET A 1 -46.52 38.23 -18.57
CA MET A 1 -45.20 37.55 -18.56
C MET A 1 -44.93 36.99 -17.16
N GLY A 2 -45.72 36.00 -16.74
CA GLY A 2 -45.68 35.46 -15.40
C GLY A 2 -46.48 34.17 -15.35
N ASN A 3 -45.79 33.03 -15.54
CA ASN A 3 -46.25 31.67 -15.27
C ASN A 3 -45.13 30.64 -15.56
N VAL A 4 -43.95 30.76 -14.91
CA VAL A 4 -42.90 29.73 -14.96
C VAL A 4 -42.15 29.58 -13.61
N LEU A 5 -42.83 29.76 -12.46
CA LEU A 5 -42.21 29.58 -11.13
C LEU A 5 -43.12 28.87 -10.11
N ARG A 6 -43.89 27.87 -10.55
CA ARG A 6 -44.63 26.96 -9.66
C ARG A 6 -44.69 25.54 -10.23
N SER A 7 -43.58 24.82 -10.24
CA SER A 7 -43.57 23.34 -10.23
C SER A 7 -42.16 22.81 -10.02
N THR A 8 -41.69 22.76 -8.77
CA THR A 8 -40.62 21.86 -8.26
C THR A 8 -40.48 21.98 -6.74
N LYS A 9 -41.62 22.01 -6.01
CA LYS A 9 -41.63 21.60 -4.60
C LYS A 9 -42.26 20.20 -4.55
N SER A 10 -41.53 19.27 -3.95
CA SER A 10 -41.86 17.87 -3.61
C SER A 10 -41.33 16.77 -4.52
N SER A 11 -40.05 16.42 -4.34
CA SER A 11 -39.61 15.02 -4.27
C SER A 11 -38.28 14.92 -3.51
N PHE A 12 -38.25 15.45 -2.29
CA PHE A 12 -37.24 15.07 -1.30
C PHE A 12 -37.93 14.11 -0.34
N GLY A 13 -37.85 12.82 -0.68
CA GLY A 13 -38.07 11.76 0.30
C GLY A 13 -37.06 11.97 1.42
N HIS A 14 -37.56 12.10 2.64
CA HIS A 14 -36.77 12.10 3.86
C HIS A 14 -35.96 10.79 3.89
N VAL A 15 -34.66 10.85 3.58
CA VAL A 15 -33.76 9.71 3.83
C VAL A 15 -33.51 9.69 5.33
N PRO A 16 -33.82 8.59 6.06
CA PRO A 16 -33.55 8.52 7.49
C PRO A 16 -32.04 8.59 7.70
N SER A 17 -31.58 9.53 8.52
CA SER A 17 -30.17 9.73 8.90
C SER A 17 -29.50 8.46 9.44
N ALA A 18 -30.28 7.52 9.98
CA ALA A 18 -29.80 6.22 10.44
C ALA A 18 -29.35 5.27 9.31
N LEU A 19 -29.97 5.33 8.12
CA LEU A 19 -29.64 4.44 7.00
C LEU A 19 -28.36 4.89 6.26
N ALA A 20 -28.13 6.21 6.21
CA ALA A 20 -26.89 6.80 5.72
C ALA A 20 -25.71 6.45 6.65
N SER A 21 -25.93 6.47 7.97
CA SER A 21 -24.92 6.05 8.96
C SER A 21 -24.57 4.57 8.83
N SER A 22 -25.55 3.67 8.67
CA SER A 22 -25.30 2.23 8.54
C SER A 22 -24.51 1.86 7.28
N ARG A 23 -24.86 2.46 6.13
CA ARG A 23 -24.12 2.25 4.87
C ARG A 23 -22.70 2.79 4.94
N PHE A 24 -22.49 3.97 5.56
CA PHE A 24 -21.16 4.55 5.73
C PHE A 24 -20.27 3.69 6.64
N THR A 25 -20.80 3.19 7.76
CA THR A 25 -20.07 2.29 8.66
C THR A 25 -19.71 0.96 8.00
N CYS A 26 -20.64 0.35 7.24
CA CYS A 26 -20.37 -0.90 6.53
C CYS A 26 -19.28 -0.73 5.46
N VAL A 27 -19.32 0.39 4.73
CA VAL A 27 -18.35 0.72 3.69
C VAL A 27 -16.97 1.04 4.26
N LEU A 28 -16.89 1.71 5.42
CA LEU A 28 -15.64 1.95 6.12
C LEU A 28 -15.05 0.66 6.68
N CYS A 29 -15.89 -0.21 7.26
CA CYS A 29 -15.49 -1.52 7.77
C CYS A 29 -14.92 -2.42 6.66
N ALA A 30 -15.56 -2.44 5.48
CA ALA A 30 -15.08 -3.21 4.33
C ALA A 30 -13.70 -2.70 3.85
N VAL A 31 -13.53 -1.38 3.68
CA VAL A 31 -12.22 -0.83 3.25
C VAL A 31 -11.16 -1.03 4.31
N PHE A 32 -11.50 -0.83 5.58
CA PHE A 32 -10.60 -1.11 6.68
C PHE A 32 -10.13 -2.57 6.63
N GLN A 33 -11.05 -3.53 6.46
CA GLN A 33 -10.68 -4.94 6.33
C GLN A 33 -9.76 -5.19 5.12
N ASP A 34 -10.03 -4.59 3.96
CA ASP A 34 -9.19 -4.73 2.78
C ASP A 34 -7.76 -4.20 3.02
N VAL A 35 -7.63 -3.01 3.62
CA VAL A 35 -6.33 -2.40 3.96
C VAL A 35 -5.57 -3.23 5.00
N ASN A 36 -6.26 -3.75 6.03
CA ASN A 36 -5.66 -4.68 6.98
C ASN A 36 -5.09 -5.91 6.27
N VAL A 37 -5.85 -6.52 5.35
CA VAL A 37 -5.38 -7.69 4.62
C VAL A 37 -4.15 -7.36 3.77
N MET A 38 -4.10 -6.17 3.15
CA MET A 38 -2.90 -5.71 2.43
C MET A 38 -1.69 -5.56 3.37
N VAL A 39 -1.88 -5.01 4.56
CA VAL A 39 -0.80 -4.81 5.55
C VAL A 39 -0.30 -6.16 6.10
N PHE A 40 -1.19 -7.01 6.63
CA PHE A 40 -0.80 -8.24 7.29
C PHE A 40 -0.39 -9.35 6.32
N ILE A 41 -1.18 -9.57 5.26
CA ILE A 41 -0.96 -10.68 4.32
C ILE A 41 -0.19 -10.18 3.10
N GLY A 42 -0.60 -9.05 2.51
CA GLY A 42 0.02 -8.51 1.31
C GLY A 42 1.52 -8.24 1.47
N PHE A 43 1.87 -7.19 2.21
CA PHE A 43 3.26 -6.84 2.53
C PHE A 43 3.99 -7.96 3.27
N GLY A 44 3.31 -8.63 4.21
CA GLY A 44 3.89 -9.70 5.02
C GLY A 44 4.42 -10.86 4.20
N PHE A 45 3.63 -11.38 3.26
CA PHE A 45 4.05 -12.47 2.39
C PHE A 45 4.93 -12.00 1.24
N LEU A 46 4.71 -10.81 0.69
CA LEU A 46 5.56 -10.24 -0.36
C LEU A 46 7.03 -10.19 0.07
N MET A 47 7.31 -9.71 1.29
CA MET A 47 8.68 -9.61 1.82
C MET A 47 9.33 -10.96 2.15
N THR A 48 8.64 -12.08 1.95
CA THR A 48 9.21 -13.41 2.17
C THR A 48 10.09 -13.90 1.03
N PHE A 49 10.25 -13.13 -0.06
CA PHE A 49 11.05 -13.54 -1.22
C PHE A 49 12.49 -13.92 -0.87
N LEU A 50 13.07 -13.35 0.19
CA LEU A 50 14.39 -13.72 0.70
C LEU A 50 14.40 -15.15 1.27
N LYS A 51 15.16 -16.04 0.62
CA LYS A 51 15.18 -17.50 0.86
C LYS A 51 15.45 -17.97 2.30
N ARG A 52 16.00 -17.11 3.17
CA ARG A 52 16.25 -17.43 4.60
C ARG A 52 15.81 -16.33 5.56
N TYR A 53 14.85 -15.49 5.15
CA TYR A 53 14.34 -14.40 5.97
C TYR A 53 12.80 -14.38 6.10
N GLY A 54 12.09 -15.40 5.59
CA GLY A 54 10.62 -15.43 5.61
C GLY A 54 9.99 -15.22 7.00
N PHE A 55 10.49 -15.89 8.04
CA PHE A 55 9.97 -15.67 9.41
C PHE A 55 10.25 -14.26 9.95
N GLY A 56 11.40 -13.68 9.61
CA GLY A 56 11.74 -12.32 9.96
C GLY A 56 10.82 -11.32 9.27
N ALA A 57 10.61 -11.49 7.96
CA ALA A 57 9.72 -10.66 7.15
C ALA A 57 8.28 -10.65 7.70
N VAL A 58 7.66 -11.83 7.87
CA VAL A 58 6.29 -11.93 8.39
C VAL A 58 6.20 -11.47 9.84
N GLY A 59 7.14 -11.88 10.70
CA GLY A 59 7.13 -11.54 12.12
C GLY A 59 7.31 -10.04 12.38
N PHE A 60 8.17 -9.38 11.61
CA PHE A 60 8.38 -7.94 11.74
C PHE A 60 7.25 -7.12 11.11
N THR A 61 6.65 -7.61 10.02
CA THR A 61 5.43 -7.01 9.47
C THR A 61 4.30 -7.06 10.49
N LEU A 62 4.11 -8.23 11.12
CA LEU A 62 3.13 -8.40 12.19
C LEU A 62 3.41 -7.46 13.38
N LEU A 63 4.69 -7.27 13.75
CA LEU A 63 5.08 -6.36 14.82
C LEU A 63 4.73 -4.90 14.48
N ILE A 64 5.10 -4.41 13.29
CA ILE A 64 4.80 -3.05 12.84
C ILE A 64 3.29 -2.83 12.77
N ALA A 65 2.56 -3.78 12.19
CA ALA A 65 1.12 -3.72 12.06
C ALA A 65 0.43 -3.74 13.44
N ALA A 66 0.87 -4.58 14.38
CA ALA A 66 0.30 -4.64 15.72
C ALA A 66 0.59 -3.40 16.58
N LEU A 67 1.73 -2.72 16.35
CA LEU A 67 2.03 -1.43 16.98
C LEU A 67 1.15 -0.30 16.44
N SER A 68 0.59 -0.46 15.25
CA SER A 68 -0.35 0.48 14.67
C SER A 68 -1.73 0.25 15.29
N ILE A 69 -2.30 1.29 15.91
CA ILE A 69 -3.68 1.22 16.38
C ILE A 69 -4.57 1.02 15.14
N HIS A 70 -5.45 0.02 15.16
CA HIS A 70 -6.38 -0.39 14.10
C HIS A 70 -7.38 0.72 13.68
N LEU A 71 -6.84 1.80 13.13
CA LEU A 71 -7.51 2.98 12.58
C LEU A 71 -6.94 3.18 11.18
N VAL A 72 -7.81 3.44 10.20
CA VAL A 72 -7.44 3.60 8.78
C VAL A 72 -6.25 4.54 8.55
N GLY A 73 -6.17 5.67 9.28
CA GLY A 73 -5.04 6.60 9.16
C GLY A 73 -3.70 6.04 9.66
N ALA A 74 -3.73 5.23 10.73
CA ALA A 74 -2.53 4.57 11.24
C ALA A 74 -2.06 3.44 10.30
N GLU A 75 -2.96 2.83 9.54
CA GLU A 75 -2.62 1.81 8.55
C GLU A 75 -1.86 2.40 7.35
N PHE A 76 -2.13 3.64 6.96
CA PHE A 76 -1.34 4.34 5.95
C PHE A 76 0.08 4.61 6.43
N ALA A 77 0.24 5.04 7.68
CA ALA A 77 1.55 5.19 8.29
C ALA A 77 2.28 3.84 8.38
N ALA A 78 1.57 2.78 8.79
CA ALA A 78 2.12 1.41 8.82
C ALA A 78 2.56 0.94 7.42
N ALA A 79 1.76 1.20 6.39
CA ALA A 79 2.10 0.87 5.01
C ALA A 79 3.36 1.62 4.55
N SER A 80 3.51 2.91 4.87
CA SER A 80 4.76 3.65 4.61
C SER A 80 5.96 2.96 5.27
N VAL A 81 5.84 2.61 6.56
CA VAL A 81 6.91 1.93 7.31
C VAL A 81 7.25 0.58 6.68
N LEU A 82 6.26 -0.16 6.17
CA LEU A 82 6.48 -1.44 5.49
C LEU A 82 7.19 -1.27 4.14
N ILE A 83 6.91 -0.20 3.40
CA ILE A 83 7.67 0.16 2.19
C ILE A 83 9.12 0.47 2.56
N SER A 84 9.34 1.27 3.61
CA SER A 84 10.68 1.56 4.13
C SER A 84 11.41 0.32 4.63
N PHE A 85 10.68 -0.60 5.27
CA PHE A 85 11.20 -1.88 5.72
C PHE A 85 11.70 -2.72 4.55
N GLY A 86 11.00 -2.73 3.40
CA GLY A 86 11.46 -3.37 2.18
C GLY A 86 12.88 -2.95 1.76
N ALA A 87 13.23 -1.66 1.89
CA ALA A 87 14.53 -1.13 1.52
C ALA A 87 15.68 -1.57 2.46
N VAL A 88 15.35 -1.95 3.70
CA VAL A 88 16.30 -2.40 4.74
C VAL A 88 16.14 -3.88 5.10
N LEU A 89 15.33 -4.61 4.33
CA LEU A 89 14.94 -5.98 4.59
C LEU A 89 16.17 -6.89 4.74
N GLY A 90 16.22 -7.65 5.84
CA GLY A 90 17.32 -8.57 6.11
C GLY A 90 18.60 -7.91 6.65
N LYS A 91 18.66 -6.59 6.79
CA LYS A 91 19.85 -5.83 7.22
C LYS A 91 19.70 -5.16 8.60
N THR A 92 18.48 -5.14 9.15
CA THR A 92 18.17 -4.51 10.44
C THR A 92 17.75 -5.53 11.49
N SER A 93 18.01 -5.21 12.77
CA SER A 93 17.48 -5.93 13.92
C SER A 93 16.04 -5.48 14.23
N PRO A 94 15.24 -6.28 14.95
CA PRO A 94 13.88 -5.88 15.33
C PRO A 94 13.84 -4.55 16.09
N LEU A 95 14.83 -4.30 16.97
CA LEU A 95 14.91 -3.03 17.70
C LEU A 95 15.20 -1.85 16.78
N GLN A 96 16.11 -2.01 15.82
CA GLN A 96 16.39 -0.96 14.82
C GLN A 96 15.14 -0.66 13.98
N LEU A 97 14.36 -1.68 13.65
CA LEU A 97 13.12 -1.52 12.90
C LEU A 97 12.04 -0.78 13.71
N VAL A 98 11.88 -1.08 15.00
CA VAL A 98 10.96 -0.35 15.89
C VAL A 98 11.38 1.12 16.03
N VAL A 99 12.68 1.39 16.18
CA VAL A 99 13.20 2.78 16.24
C VAL A 99 12.95 3.51 14.93
N MET A 100 13.22 2.87 13.78
CA MET A 100 12.95 3.41 12.46
C MET A 100 11.45 3.75 12.30
N ALA A 101 10.57 2.80 12.62
CA ALA A 101 9.12 2.97 12.55
C ALA A 101 8.62 4.14 13.42
N ALA A 102 9.12 4.26 14.66
CA ALA A 102 8.73 5.34 15.55
C ALA A 102 9.11 6.73 15.00
N ILE A 103 10.30 6.84 14.38
CA ILE A 103 10.76 8.09 13.74
C ILE A 103 9.94 8.36 12.48
N GLU A 104 9.77 7.35 11.63
CA GLU A 104 9.09 7.47 10.35
C GLU A 104 7.62 7.87 10.51
N VAL A 105 6.89 7.31 11.48
CA VAL A 105 5.47 7.64 11.73
C VAL A 105 5.30 9.13 12.06
N VAL A 106 6.20 9.71 12.87
CA VAL A 106 6.16 11.14 13.20
C VAL A 106 6.42 11.99 11.95
N LEU A 107 7.42 11.61 11.16
CA LEU A 107 7.76 12.33 9.92
C LEU A 107 6.65 12.21 8.87
N PHE A 108 6.05 11.04 8.72
CA PHE A 108 4.88 10.80 7.88
C PHE A 108 3.73 11.73 8.26
N ALA A 109 3.37 11.79 9.55
CA ALA A 109 2.30 12.64 10.03
C ALA A 109 2.57 14.12 9.80
N CYS A 110 3.81 14.59 10.04
CA CYS A 110 4.21 15.96 9.72
C CYS A 110 4.15 16.25 8.21
N ASN A 111 4.63 15.32 7.39
CA ASN A 111 4.65 15.45 5.94
C ASN A 111 3.24 15.52 5.34
N GLU A 112 2.34 14.62 5.78
CA GLU A 112 0.94 14.62 5.37
C GLU A 112 0.22 15.89 5.83
N HIS A 113 0.43 16.33 7.08
CA HIS A 113 -0.16 17.55 7.61
C HIS A 113 0.26 18.80 6.81
N LEU A 114 1.56 18.93 6.48
CA LEU A 114 2.03 20.06 5.67
C LEU A 114 1.53 19.97 4.22
N GLY A 115 1.61 18.79 3.60
CA GLY A 115 1.25 18.61 2.20
C GLY A 115 -0.24 18.75 1.92
N VAL A 116 -1.06 17.98 2.63
CA VAL A 116 -2.52 17.97 2.44
C VAL A 116 -3.18 19.12 3.20
N GLY A 117 -2.73 19.38 4.43
CA GLY A 117 -3.30 20.40 5.31
C GLY A 117 -2.95 21.82 4.86
N GLU A 118 -1.67 22.14 4.69
CA GLU A 118 -1.23 23.51 4.37
C GLU A 118 -1.14 23.77 2.87
N PHE A 119 -0.44 22.91 2.12
CA PHE A 119 -0.22 23.11 0.68
C PHE A 119 -1.38 22.69 -0.20
N LYS A 120 -2.42 22.06 0.38
CA LYS A 120 -3.62 21.59 -0.33
C LYS A 120 -3.28 20.65 -1.51
N ALA A 121 -2.21 19.87 -1.40
CA ALA A 121 -1.84 18.89 -2.41
C ALA A 121 -2.90 17.78 -2.50
N VAL A 122 -3.15 17.29 -3.71
CA VAL A 122 -4.13 16.22 -3.98
C VAL A 122 -3.40 14.89 -4.13
N ASP A 123 -3.60 13.99 -3.18
CA ASP A 123 -2.92 12.68 -3.16
C ASP A 123 -3.82 11.58 -2.58
N ILE A 124 -4.96 11.32 -3.23
CA ILE A 124 -6.01 10.42 -2.70
C ILE A 124 -5.49 9.00 -2.44
N GLY A 125 -4.63 8.47 -3.31
CA GLY A 125 -4.04 7.14 -3.19
C GLY A 125 -2.70 7.11 -2.44
N GLY A 126 -2.24 8.25 -1.90
CA GLY A 126 -0.98 8.32 -1.16
C GLY A 126 0.28 8.12 -2.02
N SER A 127 0.23 8.36 -3.33
CA SER A 127 1.40 8.18 -4.20
C SER A 127 2.60 9.04 -3.75
N ILE A 128 2.35 10.24 -3.22
CA ILE A 128 3.37 11.21 -2.81
C ILE A 128 3.69 11.03 -1.32
N PHE A 129 2.70 11.17 -0.45
CA PHE A 129 2.91 11.26 1.00
C PHE A 129 3.09 9.89 1.66
N LEU A 130 2.73 8.80 0.97
CA LEU A 130 2.89 7.42 1.47
C LEU A 130 3.95 6.66 0.66
N HIS A 131 3.70 6.36 -0.62
CA HIS A 131 4.58 5.48 -1.40
C HIS A 131 5.95 6.12 -1.67
N MET A 132 5.95 7.33 -2.21
CA MET A 132 7.18 8.05 -2.51
C MET A 132 7.94 8.40 -1.22
N PHE A 133 7.23 8.89 -0.19
CA PHE A 133 7.83 9.16 1.12
C PHE A 133 8.49 7.92 1.72
N GLY A 134 7.79 6.80 1.85
CA GLY A 134 8.33 5.55 2.42
C GLY A 134 9.49 5.01 1.59
N ALA A 135 9.38 5.00 0.25
CA ALA A 135 10.46 4.52 -0.61
C ALA A 135 11.76 5.33 -0.42
N TYR A 136 11.67 6.68 -0.41
CA TYR A 136 12.86 7.52 -0.23
C TYR A 136 13.36 7.53 1.21
N PHE A 137 12.48 7.45 2.21
CA PHE A 137 12.87 7.32 3.60
C PHE A 137 13.64 6.00 3.83
N GLY A 138 13.08 4.88 3.39
CA GLY A 138 13.74 3.58 3.43
C GLY A 138 15.08 3.56 2.69
N LEU A 139 15.16 4.19 1.52
CA LEU A 139 16.42 4.32 0.77
C LEU A 139 17.46 5.14 1.54
N ALA A 140 17.06 6.24 2.17
CA ALA A 140 17.95 7.05 3.00
C ALA A 140 18.45 6.27 4.23
N VAL A 141 17.58 5.52 4.90
CA VAL A 141 17.98 4.64 6.01
C VAL A 141 18.92 3.54 5.50
N SER A 142 18.63 2.92 4.37
CA SER A 142 19.47 1.88 3.74
C SER A 142 20.85 2.42 3.39
N PHE A 143 20.93 3.66 2.90
CA PHE A 143 22.19 4.37 2.64
C PHE A 143 23.00 4.60 3.92
N VAL A 144 22.36 5.05 5.01
CA VAL A 144 23.04 5.29 6.30
C VAL A 144 23.50 3.99 6.97
N LEU A 145 22.70 2.93 6.88
CA LEU A 145 23.00 1.62 7.48
C LEU A 145 23.86 0.71 6.57
N ASN A 146 24.31 1.24 5.44
CA ASN A 146 25.05 0.47 4.46
C ASN A 146 26.43 0.04 5.00
N LYS A 147 26.69 -1.28 4.96
CA LYS A 147 27.94 -1.89 5.43
C LYS A 147 28.50 -2.80 4.34
N LYS A 148 29.83 -2.90 4.27
CA LYS A 148 30.53 -3.79 3.32
C LYS A 148 30.07 -5.25 3.41
N GLU A 149 29.68 -5.70 4.59
CA GLU A 149 29.18 -7.06 4.87
C GLU A 149 27.83 -7.36 4.20
N HIS A 150 27.07 -6.34 3.80
CA HIS A 150 25.76 -6.52 3.17
C HIS A 150 25.85 -6.81 1.66
N TYR A 151 27.01 -6.59 1.04
CA TYR A 151 27.21 -6.77 -0.40
C TYR A 151 27.45 -8.24 -0.76
N ASP A 152 26.90 -8.68 -1.90
CA ASP A 152 27.06 -10.03 -2.48
C ASP A 152 26.82 -11.17 -1.47
N HIS A 153 25.93 -10.94 -0.51
CA HIS A 153 25.72 -11.89 0.55
C HIS A 153 24.96 -13.11 0.02
N ARG A 154 25.46 -14.32 0.25
CA ARG A 154 24.86 -15.60 -0.22
C ARG A 154 23.38 -15.82 0.08
N LYS A 155 22.78 -15.04 0.99
CA LYS A 155 21.35 -15.11 1.38
C LYS A 155 20.49 -14.06 0.67
N GLU A 156 21.08 -13.10 0.00
CA GLU A 156 20.39 -12.13 -0.82
C GLU A 156 19.87 -12.84 -2.09
N GLY A 157 18.55 -12.86 -2.26
CA GLY A 157 17.88 -13.56 -3.35
C GLY A 157 16.87 -14.61 -2.89
N SER A 158 16.15 -15.13 -3.87
CA SER A 158 15.01 -16.03 -3.67
C SER A 158 15.28 -17.47 -4.08
N VAL A 159 14.33 -18.34 -3.75
CA VAL A 159 14.21 -19.72 -4.23
C VAL A 159 12.74 -19.96 -4.59
N TYR A 160 12.45 -21.03 -5.33
CA TYR A 160 11.10 -21.34 -5.81
C TYR A 160 10.00 -21.16 -4.74
N HIS A 161 10.15 -21.75 -3.56
CA HIS A 161 9.13 -21.64 -2.51
C HIS A 161 8.98 -20.23 -1.94
N SER A 162 10.07 -19.46 -1.85
CA SER A 162 10.00 -18.08 -1.35
C SER A 162 9.39 -17.13 -2.38
N ASP A 163 9.63 -17.38 -3.68
CA ASP A 163 8.95 -16.66 -4.75
C ASP A 163 7.45 -16.96 -4.78
N ILE A 164 7.03 -18.22 -4.56
CA ILE A 164 5.61 -18.56 -4.47
C ILE A 164 4.94 -17.86 -3.29
N PHE A 165 5.59 -17.78 -2.12
CA PHE A 165 5.06 -17.01 -0.99
C PHE A 165 4.99 -15.51 -1.30
N ALA A 166 6.00 -14.93 -1.93
CA ALA A 166 5.97 -13.53 -2.36
C ALA A 166 4.82 -13.24 -3.34
N MET A 167 4.56 -14.16 -4.27
CA MET A 167 3.43 -14.08 -5.20
C MET A 167 2.07 -14.09 -4.48
N ILE A 168 1.92 -14.84 -3.38
CA ILE A 168 0.70 -14.79 -2.57
C ILE A 168 0.48 -13.38 -2.05
N GLY A 169 1.50 -12.76 -1.44
CA GLY A 169 1.42 -11.39 -0.95
C GLY A 169 1.04 -10.39 -2.06
N THR A 170 1.68 -10.53 -3.22
CA THR A 170 1.40 -9.70 -4.40
C THR A 170 -0.05 -9.79 -4.85
N LEU A 171 -0.64 -10.99 -4.89
CA LEU A 171 -2.02 -11.16 -5.31
C LEU A 171 -3.00 -10.48 -4.33
N PHE A 172 -2.72 -10.55 -3.03
CA PHE A 172 -3.53 -9.86 -2.02
C PHE A 172 -3.44 -8.35 -2.17
N LEU A 173 -2.22 -7.83 -2.39
CA LEU A 173 -2.02 -6.41 -2.70
C LEU A 173 -2.80 -6.00 -3.96
N TRP A 174 -2.59 -6.71 -5.07
CA TRP A 174 -3.22 -6.40 -6.37
C TRP A 174 -4.75 -6.40 -6.31
N VAL A 175 -5.35 -7.38 -5.63
CA VAL A 175 -6.82 -7.49 -5.52
C VAL A 175 -7.42 -6.39 -4.66
N PHE A 176 -6.75 -5.99 -3.58
CA PHE A 176 -7.29 -5.00 -2.62
C PHE A 176 -6.85 -3.56 -2.89
N TRP A 177 -5.91 -3.32 -3.79
CA TRP A 177 -5.45 -1.98 -4.18
C TRP A 177 -6.56 -1.02 -4.62
N PRO A 178 -7.59 -1.45 -5.39
CA PRO A 178 -8.71 -0.58 -5.74
C PRO A 178 -9.46 -0.04 -4.53
N SER A 179 -9.59 -0.82 -3.45
CA SER A 179 -10.17 -0.36 -2.18
C SER A 179 -9.27 0.63 -1.47
N PHE A 180 -7.95 0.38 -1.47
CA PHE A 180 -6.94 1.27 -0.89
C PHE A 180 -6.98 2.67 -1.53
N ASN A 181 -6.89 2.76 -2.86
CA ASN A 181 -6.92 4.05 -3.57
C ASN A 181 -8.27 4.78 -3.47
N ALA A 182 -9.34 4.06 -3.12
CA ALA A 182 -10.69 4.61 -3.03
C ALA A 182 -11.10 5.01 -1.61
N VAL A 183 -10.26 4.75 -0.60
CA VAL A 183 -10.57 4.93 0.83
C VAL A 183 -11.01 6.34 1.20
N SER A 184 -10.29 7.34 0.69
CA SER A 184 -10.52 8.76 0.97
C SER A 184 -11.40 9.44 -0.09
N ALA A 185 -11.95 8.67 -1.05
CA ALA A 185 -12.82 9.17 -2.10
C ALA A 185 -14.30 8.97 -1.75
N TYR A 186 -15.13 9.94 -2.13
CA TYR A 186 -16.58 9.93 -1.86
C TYR A 186 -17.42 10.00 -3.14
N GLY A 187 -18.64 9.46 -3.08
CA GLY A 187 -19.59 9.46 -4.19
C GLY A 187 -19.01 8.87 -5.49
N ASP A 188 -19.26 9.51 -6.62
CA ASP A 188 -18.80 9.03 -7.94
C ASP A 188 -17.28 8.98 -8.08
N ALA A 189 -16.54 9.83 -7.33
CA ALA A 189 -15.08 9.82 -7.35
C ALA A 189 -14.52 8.50 -6.84
N ARG A 190 -15.21 7.86 -5.88
CA ARG A 190 -14.84 6.55 -5.35
C ARG A 190 -14.94 5.46 -6.42
N HIS A 191 -16.03 5.44 -7.17
CA HIS A 191 -16.20 4.46 -8.24
C HIS A 191 -15.15 4.65 -9.34
N ARG A 192 -14.83 5.90 -9.70
CA ARG A 192 -13.74 6.20 -10.63
C ARG A 192 -12.37 5.78 -10.10
N ALA A 193 -12.09 5.99 -8.81
CA ALA A 193 -10.84 5.56 -8.19
C ALA A 193 -10.66 4.04 -8.27
N VAL A 194 -11.72 3.27 -7.97
CA VAL A 194 -11.71 1.80 -8.10
C VAL A 194 -11.44 1.38 -9.55
N LEU A 195 -12.20 1.90 -10.52
CA LEU A 195 -12.07 1.51 -11.93
C LEU A 195 -10.71 1.88 -12.52
N ASN A 196 -10.25 3.11 -12.28
CA ASN A 196 -8.97 3.58 -12.79
C ASN A 196 -7.80 2.79 -12.18
N THR A 197 -7.87 2.46 -10.88
CA THR A 197 -6.86 1.62 -10.23
C THR A 197 -6.84 0.23 -10.85
N PHE A 198 -7.99 -0.40 -11.03
CA PHE A 198 -8.08 -1.72 -11.66
C PHE A 198 -7.51 -1.73 -13.09
N LEU A 199 -7.87 -0.73 -13.91
CA LEU A 199 -7.35 -0.63 -15.29
C LEU A 199 -5.83 -0.39 -15.32
N ALA A 200 -5.32 0.46 -14.42
CA ALA A 200 -3.89 0.71 -14.28
C ALA A 200 -3.14 -0.57 -13.87
N LEU A 201 -3.68 -1.34 -12.92
CA LEU A 201 -3.12 -2.62 -12.49
C LEU A 201 -3.10 -3.66 -13.61
N VAL A 202 -4.18 -3.78 -14.39
CA VAL A 202 -4.22 -4.70 -15.55
C VAL A 202 -3.17 -4.31 -16.60
N ALA A 203 -3.08 -3.01 -16.92
CA ALA A 203 -2.08 -2.51 -17.86
C ALA A 203 -0.65 -2.75 -17.36
N CYS A 204 -0.41 -2.53 -16.06
CA CYS A 204 0.87 -2.84 -15.41
C CYS A 204 1.18 -4.33 -15.54
N THR A 205 0.24 -5.22 -15.18
CA THR A 205 0.44 -6.68 -15.28
C THR A 205 0.87 -7.12 -16.66
N ILE A 206 0.14 -6.71 -17.70
CA ILE A 206 0.48 -7.09 -19.08
C ILE A 206 1.86 -6.56 -19.47
N THR A 207 2.15 -5.30 -19.12
CA THR A 207 3.42 -4.65 -19.44
C THR A 207 4.59 -5.31 -18.70
N SER A 208 4.44 -5.63 -17.43
CA SER A 208 5.47 -6.29 -16.62
C SER A 208 5.83 -7.67 -17.15
N TYR A 209 4.86 -8.49 -17.56
CA TYR A 209 5.14 -9.76 -18.21
C TYR A 209 5.81 -9.59 -19.57
N ALA A 210 5.33 -8.64 -20.39
CA ALA A 210 5.94 -8.35 -21.69
C ALA A 210 7.39 -7.90 -21.53
N VAL A 211 7.66 -6.92 -20.67
CA VAL A 211 9.01 -6.42 -20.39
C VAL A 211 9.89 -7.51 -19.79
N SER A 212 9.39 -8.31 -18.84
CA SER A 212 10.13 -9.42 -18.22
C SER A 212 10.62 -10.42 -19.27
N ALA A 213 9.77 -10.78 -20.24
CA ALA A 213 10.20 -11.63 -21.36
C ALA A 213 11.18 -10.92 -22.31
N LEU A 214 10.98 -9.63 -22.60
CA LEU A 214 11.82 -8.88 -23.54
C LEU A 214 13.23 -8.62 -23.02
N VAL A 215 13.42 -8.49 -21.71
CA VAL A 215 14.73 -8.22 -21.10
C VAL A 215 15.53 -9.49 -20.77
N ASP A 216 14.87 -10.65 -20.63
CA ASP A 216 15.57 -11.94 -20.42
C ASP A 216 16.11 -12.47 -21.77
N PRO A 217 17.41 -12.76 -21.90
CA PRO A 217 17.99 -13.26 -23.14
C PRO A 217 17.40 -14.57 -23.67
N LYS A 218 16.62 -15.30 -22.85
CA LYS A 218 15.96 -16.56 -23.20
C LYS A 218 14.43 -16.41 -23.30
N ASN A 219 13.92 -15.17 -23.30
CA ASN A 219 12.49 -14.86 -23.33
C ASN A 219 11.69 -15.51 -22.18
N ARG A 220 12.28 -15.63 -20.99
CA ARG A 220 11.65 -16.21 -19.81
C ARG A 220 11.19 -15.13 -18.83
N PHE A 221 10.19 -15.47 -18.03
CA PHE A 221 9.75 -14.60 -16.95
C PHE A 221 10.65 -14.72 -15.72
N THR A 222 11.06 -13.58 -15.19
CA THR A 222 11.70 -13.48 -13.87
C THR A 222 10.63 -13.17 -12.83
N MET A 223 10.47 -14.05 -11.83
CA MET A 223 9.44 -13.89 -10.80
C MET A 223 9.64 -12.61 -9.99
N ALA A 224 10.88 -12.25 -9.66
CA ALA A 224 11.19 -10.99 -8.98
C ALA A 224 10.60 -9.78 -9.71
N SER A 225 10.76 -9.71 -11.04
CA SER A 225 10.17 -8.64 -11.84
C SER A 225 8.64 -8.68 -11.83
N ILE A 226 8.02 -9.86 -11.73
CA ILE A 226 6.57 -9.98 -11.66
C ILE A 226 6.08 -9.49 -10.29
N TYR A 227 6.46 -10.11 -9.17
CA TYR A 227 5.85 -9.73 -7.89
C TYR A 227 6.18 -8.31 -7.42
N THR A 228 7.30 -7.72 -7.83
CA THR A 228 7.68 -6.35 -7.41
C THR A 228 7.09 -5.23 -8.25
N THR A 229 6.57 -5.51 -9.45
CA THR A 229 6.01 -4.45 -10.33
C THR A 229 4.48 -4.39 -10.29
N LEU A 230 3.84 -5.34 -9.61
CA LEU A 230 2.39 -5.44 -9.52
C LEU A 230 1.82 -4.84 -8.23
N GLU A 231 2.68 -4.22 -7.44
CA GLU A 231 2.37 -3.41 -6.26
C GLU A 231 2.68 -1.94 -6.52
#